data_AF-A0A9E0ISG3-F1
#
_entry.id   AF-A0A9E0ISG3-F1
#
_cell.length_a   1.000
_cell.length_b   1.000
_cell.length_c   1.000
_cell.angle_alpha   90.00
_cell.angle_beta   90.00
_cell.angle_gamma   90.00
#
_symmetry.space_group_name_H-M   'P 1'
#
loop_
_entity.id
_entity.type
_entity.pdbx_description
1 polymer ?
#
loop_
_entity_poly.entity_id
_entity_poly.type
_entity_poly.pdbx_seq_one_letter_code
_entity_poly.pdbx_strand_id
1 'polypeptide(L)'
;MEVDPGAAATATTMAVPTQVLVWSTVAGAQARLDGAAAAPLPLVREVAPGSHAVVVSAPGHDDSTLDVVAVADRLVVVEARPTPRPARLTVATAAGATLAIDGVLRGSGAGVIELAPGRHRVWAGARGRLGVEEVLTLAPGQARRLELALRVSPRRRAARWVGVGAAALTALGAGAAGWAAVQAERASDLRGVLSTRPWTEAELGTYSDARDGRATWRGLAIGGFASAAVTAAVAGWLWIDDVPRPRP
;
A
#
# COMPACT_ATOMS: atom_id res chain seq x y z
N MET A 1 -13.65 33.68 -95.92
CA MET A 1 -14.14 33.96 -94.56
C MET A 1 -14.89 32.70 -94.12
N GLU A 2 -14.22 31.56 -94.03
CA GLU A 2 -13.22 31.19 -93.02
C GLU A 2 -13.73 31.45 -91.62
N VAL A 3 -14.30 30.40 -91.04
CA VAL A 3 -14.49 30.26 -89.60
C VAL A 3 -14.08 28.82 -89.29
N ASP A 4 -12.78 28.65 -89.04
CA ASP A 4 -12.31 27.55 -88.20
C ASP A 4 -12.68 27.92 -86.75
N PRO A 5 -13.18 26.96 -85.95
CA PRO A 5 -12.45 26.76 -84.71
C PRO A 5 -12.37 25.27 -84.35
N GLY A 6 -11.30 24.64 -84.80
CA GLY A 6 -10.57 23.63 -84.06
C GLY A 6 -10.02 24.23 -82.77
N ALA A 7 -10.77 24.10 -81.68
CA ALA A 7 -10.22 24.19 -80.33
C ALA A 7 -10.97 23.16 -79.48
N ALA A 8 -10.58 21.90 -79.63
CA ALA A 8 -10.90 20.88 -78.66
C ALA A 8 -10.36 21.35 -77.31
N ALA A 9 -11.26 21.76 -76.43
CA ALA A 9 -10.94 22.03 -75.05
C ALA A 9 -10.43 20.72 -74.44
N THR A 10 -9.12 20.65 -74.23
CA THR A 10 -8.48 19.59 -73.45
C THR A 10 -9.02 19.72 -72.02
N ALA A 11 -10.10 18.99 -71.74
CA ALA A 11 -10.56 18.81 -70.37
C ALA A 11 -9.45 18.06 -69.63
N THR A 12 -8.64 18.80 -68.86
CA THR A 12 -7.79 18.19 -67.84
C THR A 12 -8.74 17.60 -66.80
N THR A 13 -9.11 16.34 -66.99
CA THR A 13 -9.78 15.55 -65.95
C THR A 13 -8.86 15.57 -64.74
N MET A 14 -9.24 16.33 -63.72
CA MET A 14 -8.60 16.24 -62.42
C MET A 14 -8.92 14.85 -61.87
N ALA A 15 -8.03 13.89 -62.12
CA ALA A 15 -8.10 12.57 -61.52
C ALA A 15 -8.14 12.77 -60.01
N VAL A 16 -9.22 12.33 -59.38
CA VAL A 16 -9.37 12.42 -57.92
C VAL A 16 -8.39 11.40 -57.33
N PRO A 17 -7.38 11.82 -56.57
CA PRO A 17 -6.40 10.86 -56.06
C PRO A 17 -7.07 9.89 -55.08
N THR A 18 -6.69 8.62 -55.16
CA THR A 18 -7.07 7.62 -54.16
C THR A 18 -6.21 7.85 -52.92
N GLN A 19 -6.85 8.14 -51.79
CA GLN A 19 -6.17 8.55 -50.57
C GLN A 19 -6.55 7.68 -49.38
N VAL A 20 -5.61 7.45 -48.48
CA VAL A 20 -5.86 6.85 -47.18
C VAL A 20 -5.49 7.87 -46.11
N LEU A 21 -6.45 8.15 -45.22
CA LEU A 21 -6.25 8.88 -43.98
C LEU A 21 -6.18 7.87 -42.85
N VAL A 22 -5.02 7.77 -42.21
CA VAL A 22 -4.86 7.04 -40.94
C VAL A 22 -4.83 8.06 -39.82
N TRP A 23 -5.58 7.82 -38.75
CA TRP A 23 -5.55 8.66 -37.56
C TRP A 23 -5.62 7.81 -36.29
N SER A 24 -5.14 8.36 -35.17
CA SER A 24 -5.23 7.72 -33.85
C SER A 24 -5.40 8.77 -32.76
N THR A 25 -6.04 8.41 -31.66
CA THR A 25 -6.16 9.24 -30.45
C THR A 25 -4.93 9.14 -29.54
N VAL A 26 -4.03 8.18 -29.79
CA VAL A 26 -2.82 7.97 -28.99
C VAL A 26 -1.75 9.01 -29.34
N ALA A 27 -1.31 9.76 -28.33
CA ALA A 27 -0.29 10.80 -28.52
C ALA A 27 1.06 10.21 -28.98
N GLY A 28 1.68 10.84 -29.97
CA GLY A 28 2.97 10.39 -30.52
C GLY A 28 2.90 9.11 -31.35
N ALA A 29 1.70 8.66 -31.73
CA ALA A 29 1.54 7.52 -32.63
C ALA A 29 2.09 7.83 -34.03
N GLN A 30 2.74 6.83 -34.62
CA GLN A 30 3.30 6.89 -35.95
C GLN A 30 2.74 5.74 -36.78
N ALA A 31 2.53 5.98 -38.08
CA ALA A 31 2.10 4.97 -39.01
C ALA A 31 3.10 4.79 -40.14
N ARG A 32 3.23 3.56 -40.58
CA ARG A 32 3.97 3.14 -41.76
C ARG A 32 3.00 2.46 -42.72
N LEU A 33 2.79 3.08 -43.87
CA LEU A 33 2.01 2.50 -44.96
C LEU A 33 2.95 1.81 -45.97
N ASP A 34 2.68 0.53 -46.26
CA ASP A 34 3.39 -0.32 -47.25
C ASP A 34 4.92 -0.33 -47.08
N GLY A 35 5.38 -0.37 -45.82
CA GLY A 35 6.82 -0.42 -45.53
C GLY A 35 7.60 0.89 -45.69
N ALA A 36 6.93 2.01 -45.99
CA ALA A 36 7.56 3.33 -46.09
C ALA A 36 8.15 3.86 -44.76
N ALA A 37 8.74 5.06 -44.76
CA ALA A 37 9.17 5.69 -43.51
C ALA A 37 7.98 5.94 -42.57
N ALA A 38 8.22 5.78 -41.26
CA ALA A 38 7.22 6.08 -40.24
C ALA A 38 6.95 7.59 -40.20
N ALA A 39 5.66 7.97 -40.21
CA ALA A 39 5.23 9.36 -40.16
C ALA A 39 4.26 9.58 -38.98
N PRO A 40 4.26 10.78 -38.36
CA PRO A 40 3.33 11.08 -37.26
C PRO A 40 1.88 11.05 -37.75
N LEU A 41 0.98 10.58 -36.87
CA LEU A 41 -0.46 10.61 -37.10
C LEU A 41 -1.07 11.96 -36.68
N PRO A 42 -2.11 12.47 -37.36
CA PRO A 42 -2.79 11.88 -38.52
C PRO A 42 -1.95 11.94 -39.82
N LEU A 43 -2.01 10.87 -40.61
CA LEU A 43 -1.27 10.72 -41.87
C LEU A 43 -2.26 10.60 -43.04
N VAL A 44 -2.11 11.47 -44.04
CA VAL A 44 -2.81 11.36 -45.33
C VAL A 44 -1.79 11.01 -46.39
N ARG A 45 -2.06 9.96 -47.19
CA ARG A 45 -1.19 9.59 -48.31
C ARG A 45 -1.98 9.09 -49.52
N GLU A 46 -1.48 9.42 -50.70
CA GLU A 46 -1.98 8.90 -51.97
C GLU A 46 -1.44 7.49 -52.20
N VAL A 47 -2.33 6.59 -52.63
CA VAL A 47 -2.06 5.16 -52.79
C VAL A 47 -2.75 4.62 -54.04
N ALA A 48 -2.26 3.49 -54.56
CA ALA A 48 -2.99 2.78 -55.61
C ALA A 48 -4.31 2.20 -55.05
N PRO A 49 -5.34 1.96 -55.86
CA PRO A 49 -6.49 1.17 -55.42
C PRO A 49 -6.04 -0.27 -55.11
N GLY A 50 -6.48 -0.83 -53.99
CA GLY A 50 -6.07 -2.17 -53.56
C GLY A 50 -5.88 -2.34 -52.06
N SER A 51 -5.29 -3.45 -51.65
CA SER A 51 -4.98 -3.74 -50.24
C SER A 51 -3.64 -3.13 -49.86
N HIS A 52 -3.62 -2.39 -48.76
CA HIS A 52 -2.45 -1.73 -48.19
C HIS A 52 -2.26 -2.16 -46.74
N ALA A 53 -1.01 -2.40 -46.36
CA ALA A 53 -0.67 -2.76 -44.99
C ALA A 53 -0.23 -1.51 -44.22
N VAL A 54 -0.96 -1.18 -43.16
CA VAL A 54 -0.61 -0.09 -42.23
C VAL A 54 -0.08 -0.70 -40.94
N VAL A 55 1.17 -0.40 -40.61
CA VAL A 55 1.74 -0.72 -39.28
C VAL A 55 1.72 0.56 -38.44
N VAL A 56 1.04 0.52 -37.30
CA VAL A 56 0.97 1.64 -36.36
C VAL A 56 1.73 1.29 -35.10
N SER A 57 2.65 2.17 -34.71
CA SER A 57 3.41 2.06 -33.47
C SER A 57 3.17 3.31 -32.62
N ALA A 58 3.12 3.13 -31.31
CA ALA A 58 3.01 4.23 -30.36
C ALA A 58 3.83 3.95 -29.09
N PRO A 59 4.40 4.99 -28.45
CA PRO A 59 5.15 4.81 -27.21
C PRO A 59 4.31 4.07 -26.15
N GLY A 60 4.87 3.01 -25.57
CA GLY A 60 4.19 2.24 -24.53
C GLY A 60 3.02 1.36 -25.00
N HIS A 61 2.81 1.22 -26.31
CA HIS A 61 1.80 0.35 -26.90
C HIS A 61 2.45 -0.77 -27.72
N ASP A 62 1.69 -1.81 -28.01
CA ASP A 62 2.08 -2.87 -28.95
C ASP A 62 1.79 -2.44 -30.39
N ASP A 63 2.66 -2.83 -31.30
CA ASP A 63 2.51 -2.51 -32.72
C ASP A 63 1.28 -3.21 -33.28
N SER A 64 0.48 -2.48 -34.06
CA SER A 64 -0.76 -2.97 -34.64
C SER A 64 -0.68 -2.92 -36.17
N THR A 65 -0.97 -4.04 -36.82
CA THR A 65 -1.05 -4.14 -38.28
C THR A 65 -2.50 -4.13 -38.72
N LEU A 66 -2.83 -3.25 -39.66
CA LEU A 66 -4.17 -3.07 -40.22
C LEU A 66 -4.10 -3.26 -41.74
N ASP A 67 -4.97 -4.10 -42.28
CA ASP A 67 -5.16 -4.24 -43.72
C ASP A 67 -6.28 -3.28 -44.16
N VAL A 68 -5.93 -2.37 -45.07
CA VAL A 68 -6.81 -1.31 -45.55
C VAL A 68 -7.05 -1.49 -47.04
N VAL A 69 -8.31 -1.55 -47.45
CA VAL A 69 -8.68 -1.61 -48.88
C VAL A 69 -8.96 -0.19 -49.36
N ALA A 70 -8.03 0.37 -50.13
CA ALA A 70 -8.18 1.65 -50.80
C ALA A 70 -9.07 1.51 -52.04
N VAL A 71 -10.09 2.37 -52.15
CA VAL A 71 -11.06 2.39 -53.26
C VAL A 71 -10.69 3.51 -54.21
N ALA A 72 -10.68 3.21 -55.52
CA ALA A 72 -10.36 4.18 -56.57
C ALA A 72 -11.16 5.48 -56.42
N ASP A 73 -10.46 6.61 -56.55
CA ASP A 73 -11.01 7.97 -56.53
C ASP A 73 -11.74 8.32 -55.21
N ARG A 74 -11.39 7.66 -54.10
CA ARG A 74 -11.98 7.86 -52.76
C ARG A 74 -10.92 8.08 -51.69
N LEU A 75 -11.32 8.82 -50.67
CA LEU A 75 -10.61 8.89 -49.38
C LEU A 75 -11.15 7.79 -48.46
N VAL A 76 -10.28 6.87 -48.05
CA VAL A 76 -10.58 5.85 -47.04
C VAL A 76 -10.03 6.31 -45.70
N VAL A 77 -10.89 6.40 -44.69
CA VAL A 77 -10.52 6.82 -43.34
C VAL A 77 -10.39 5.60 -42.44
N VAL A 78 -9.26 5.47 -41.78
CA VAL A 78 -8.93 4.35 -40.90
C VAL A 78 -8.53 4.88 -39.53
N GLU A 79 -9.23 4.42 -38.50
CA GLU A 79 -8.88 4.68 -37.12
C GLU A 79 -7.95 3.57 -36.61
N ALA A 80 -6.75 3.95 -36.18
CA ALA A 80 -5.82 3.04 -35.53
C ALA A 80 -5.97 3.10 -34.01
N ARG A 81 -6.16 1.94 -33.39
CA ARG A 81 -6.30 1.77 -31.92
C ARG A 81 -5.21 0.82 -31.39
N PRO A 82 -3.97 1.30 -31.19
CA PRO A 82 -2.90 0.49 -30.63
C PRO A 82 -3.25 -0.05 -29.24
N THR A 83 -2.85 -1.30 -28.94
CA THR A 83 -3.09 -1.93 -27.64
C THR A 83 -2.07 -1.42 -26.62
N PRO A 84 -2.49 -0.88 -25.45
CA PRO A 84 -1.56 -0.38 -24.45
C PRO A 84 -0.83 -1.52 -23.73
N ARG A 85 0.50 -1.40 -23.57
CA ARG A 85 1.28 -2.37 -22.77
C ARG A 85 1.01 -2.17 -21.28
N PRO A 86 0.99 -3.26 -20.48
CA PRO A 86 0.86 -3.15 -19.04
C PRO A 86 2.01 -2.34 -18.44
N ALA A 87 1.68 -1.51 -17.46
CA ALA A 87 2.66 -0.78 -16.66
C ALA A 87 3.23 -1.69 -15.57
N ARG A 88 4.51 -1.51 -15.23
CA ARG A 88 5.21 -2.24 -14.17
C ARG A 88 5.40 -1.34 -12.96
N LEU A 89 4.74 -1.67 -11.86
CA LEU A 89 4.87 -1.00 -10.58
C LEU A 89 5.75 -1.82 -9.65
N THR A 90 6.88 -1.28 -9.23
CA THR A 90 7.71 -1.84 -8.16
C THR A 90 7.37 -1.15 -6.86
N VAL A 91 6.77 -1.88 -5.92
CA VAL A 91 6.44 -1.33 -4.59
C VAL A 91 7.48 -1.79 -3.58
N ALA A 92 8.03 -0.84 -2.83
CA ALA A 92 8.88 -1.09 -1.68
C ALA A 92 8.18 -0.58 -0.41
N THR A 93 8.05 -1.43 0.59
CA THR A 93 7.41 -1.11 1.86
C THR A 93 8.04 -1.92 3.00
N ALA A 94 7.60 -1.67 4.24
CA ALA A 94 8.13 -2.37 5.41
C ALA A 94 7.89 -3.89 5.32
N ALA A 95 8.83 -4.68 5.83
CA ALA A 95 8.69 -6.13 5.92
C ALA A 95 7.40 -6.53 6.66
N GLY A 96 6.69 -7.53 6.12
CA GLY A 96 5.42 -8.02 6.66
C GLY A 96 4.22 -7.08 6.42
N ALA A 97 4.37 -6.03 5.60
CA ALA A 97 3.23 -5.24 5.15
C ALA A 97 2.41 -6.00 4.10
N THR A 98 1.10 -5.81 4.18
CA THR A 98 0.11 -6.24 3.19
C THR A 98 -0.12 -5.10 2.21
N LEU A 99 -0.16 -5.44 0.92
CA LEU A 99 -0.47 -4.52 -0.17
C LEU A 99 -1.88 -4.82 -0.71
N ALA A 100 -2.63 -3.76 -0.98
CA ALA A 100 -3.86 -3.81 -1.74
C ALA A 100 -3.78 -2.82 -2.90
N ILE A 101 -4.23 -3.23 -4.08
CA ILE A 101 -4.31 -2.37 -5.26
C ILE A 101 -5.75 -2.39 -5.75
N ASP A 102 -6.35 -1.21 -5.87
CA ASP A 102 -7.76 -1.02 -6.27
C ASP A 102 -8.73 -1.88 -5.44
N GLY A 103 -8.46 -1.97 -4.13
CA GLY A 103 -9.23 -2.77 -3.18
C GLY A 103 -8.91 -4.27 -3.16
N VAL A 104 -8.10 -4.77 -4.10
CA VAL A 104 -7.72 -6.20 -4.18
C VAL A 104 -6.43 -6.45 -3.40
N LEU A 105 -6.51 -7.33 -2.39
CA LEU A 105 -5.35 -7.75 -1.60
C LEU A 105 -4.39 -8.59 -2.45
N ARG A 106 -3.11 -8.17 -2.52
CA ARG A 106 -2.05 -8.84 -3.28
C ARG A 106 -1.03 -9.58 -2.40
N GLY A 107 -1.14 -9.48 -1.07
CA GLY A 107 -0.25 -10.16 -0.13
C GLY A 107 0.97 -9.32 0.26
N SER A 108 2.14 -9.95 0.37
CA SER A 108 3.39 -9.30 0.84
C SER A 108 3.79 -8.11 -0.04
N GLY A 109 3.95 -6.93 0.58
CA GLY A 109 4.00 -5.66 -0.15
C GLY A 109 5.29 -5.29 -0.87
N ALA A 110 6.29 -6.17 -0.94
CA ALA A 110 7.47 -5.96 -1.77
C ALA A 110 7.34 -6.81 -3.04
N GLY A 111 7.28 -6.16 -4.21
CA GLY A 111 7.17 -6.89 -5.48
C GLY A 111 7.03 -6.00 -6.71
N VAL A 112 7.24 -6.63 -7.87
CA VAL A 112 6.92 -6.06 -9.18
C VAL A 112 5.53 -6.54 -9.57
N ILE A 113 4.65 -5.59 -9.93
CA ILE A 113 3.25 -5.84 -10.23
C ILE A 113 2.93 -5.22 -11.58
N GLU A 114 2.32 -6.00 -12.45
CA GLU A 114 1.81 -5.50 -13.72
C GLU A 114 0.37 -4.99 -13.53
N LEU A 115 0.13 -3.76 -13.97
CA LEU A 115 -1.14 -3.08 -13.88
C LEU A 115 -1.51 -2.54 -15.27
N ALA A 116 -2.82 -2.44 -15.53
CA ALA A 116 -3.29 -1.71 -16.68
C ALA A 116 -2.80 -0.25 -16.62
N PRO A 117 -2.65 0.45 -17.75
CA PRO A 117 -2.40 1.89 -17.71
C PRO A 117 -3.64 2.63 -17.20
N GLY A 118 -3.42 3.72 -16.48
CA GLY A 118 -4.49 4.50 -15.88
C GLY A 118 -4.24 4.79 -14.40
N ARG A 119 -5.33 5.16 -13.70
CA ARG A 119 -5.30 5.58 -12.31
C ARG A 119 -5.50 4.37 -11.39
N HIS A 120 -4.53 4.15 -10.51
CA HIS A 120 -4.56 3.07 -9.52
C HIS A 120 -4.44 3.62 -8.11
N ARG A 121 -5.11 2.93 -7.18
CA ARG A 121 -5.05 3.20 -5.75
C ARG A 121 -4.24 2.11 -5.07
N VAL A 122 -3.10 2.49 -4.51
CA VAL A 122 -2.18 1.57 -3.86
C VAL A 122 -2.23 1.82 -2.36
N TRP A 123 -2.62 0.80 -1.62
CA TRP A 123 -2.66 0.82 -0.16
C TRP A 123 -1.64 -0.17 0.40
N ALA A 124 -0.88 0.25 1.40
CA ALA A 124 0.00 -0.62 2.16
C ALA A 124 -0.26 -0.48 3.66
N GLY A 125 -0.30 -1.60 4.38
CA GLY A 125 -0.49 -1.60 5.83
C GLY A 125 0.16 -2.79 6.50
N ALA A 126 0.62 -2.61 7.72
CA ALA A 126 1.20 -3.68 8.53
C ALA A 126 0.66 -3.59 9.96
N ARG A 127 0.42 -4.72 10.62
CA ARG A 127 0.02 -4.74 12.05
C ARG A 127 1.01 -3.91 12.88
N GLY A 128 0.52 -2.99 13.70
CA GLY A 128 1.39 -2.08 14.46
C GLY A 128 1.75 -0.77 13.77
N ARG A 129 1.38 -0.60 12.51
CA ARG A 129 1.72 0.55 11.68
C ARG A 129 0.47 1.15 11.04
N LEU A 130 0.52 2.45 10.77
CA LEU A 130 -0.52 3.16 10.05
C LEU A 130 -0.50 2.72 8.59
N GLY A 131 -1.66 2.36 8.07
CA GLY A 131 -1.85 2.14 6.65
C GLY A 131 -1.67 3.46 5.89
N VAL A 132 -1.03 3.38 4.73
CA VAL A 132 -0.84 4.52 3.82
C VAL A 132 -1.51 4.16 2.50
N GLU A 133 -2.16 5.15 1.91
CA GLU A 133 -2.81 5.04 0.61
C GLU A 133 -2.26 6.12 -0.31
N GLU A 134 -1.84 5.71 -1.50
CA GLU A 134 -1.37 6.60 -2.54
C GLU A 134 -2.12 6.33 -3.84
N VAL A 135 -2.53 7.41 -4.50
CA VAL A 135 -3.18 7.35 -5.80
C VAL A 135 -2.16 7.78 -6.84
N LEU A 136 -1.93 6.92 -7.83
CA LEU A 136 -0.94 7.15 -8.86
C LEU A 136 -1.55 6.88 -10.24
N THR A 137 -1.04 7.58 -11.24
CA THR A 137 -1.38 7.35 -12.65
C THR A 137 -0.18 6.71 -13.33
N LEU A 138 -0.42 5.60 -14.03
CA LEU A 138 0.58 4.87 -14.82
C LEU A 138 0.32 5.09 -16.30
N ALA A 139 1.36 5.52 -17.02
CA ALA A 139 1.35 5.57 -18.47
C ALA A 139 1.54 4.16 -19.07
N PRO A 140 1.10 3.93 -20.32
CA PRO A 140 1.32 2.68 -21.02
C PRO A 140 2.79 2.26 -21.06
N GLY A 141 3.07 1.00 -20.72
CA GLY A 141 4.43 0.44 -20.65
C GLY A 141 5.37 1.08 -19.60
N GLN A 142 4.87 1.98 -18.74
CA GLN A 142 5.71 2.69 -17.76
C GLN A 142 6.22 1.73 -16.69
N ALA A 143 7.53 1.82 -16.40
CA ALA A 143 8.11 1.25 -15.18
C ALA A 143 8.18 2.35 -14.10
N ARG A 144 7.49 2.15 -12.97
CA ARG A 144 7.47 3.10 -11.85
C ARG A 144 7.83 2.42 -10.54
N ARG A 145 8.68 3.06 -9.75
CA ARG A 145 8.99 2.65 -8.38
C ARG A 145 8.21 3.50 -7.39
N LEU A 146 7.60 2.86 -6.40
CA LEU A 146 6.85 3.49 -5.32
C LEU A 146 7.37 3.02 -3.97
N GLU A 147 7.71 3.96 -3.09
CA GLU A 147 8.19 3.67 -1.74
C GLU A 147 7.16 4.11 -0.70
N LEU A 148 6.56 3.15 -0.01
CA LEU A 148 5.53 3.37 1.00
C LEU A 148 6.10 3.13 2.40
N ALA A 149 6.58 4.21 3.02
CA ALA A 149 7.12 4.20 4.37
C ALA A 149 6.01 4.18 5.43
N LEU A 150 5.85 3.05 6.12
CA LEU A 150 4.82 2.86 7.14
C LEU A 150 5.32 3.35 8.52
N ARG A 151 4.53 4.24 9.16
CA ARG A 151 4.83 4.78 10.49
C ARG A 151 4.17 3.96 11.60
N VAL A 152 4.79 3.90 12.77
CA VAL A 152 4.21 3.22 13.96
C VAL A 152 2.92 3.92 14.39
N SER A 153 1.86 3.14 14.63
CA SER A 153 0.58 3.68 15.05
C SER A 153 0.66 4.33 16.45
N PRO A 154 -0.19 5.34 16.75
CA PRO A 154 -0.33 5.85 18.12
C PRO A 154 -0.74 4.74 19.09
N ARG A 155 -1.57 3.80 18.66
CA ARG A 155 -2.05 2.67 19.46
C ARG A 155 -0.92 1.73 19.88
N ARG A 156 -0.02 1.36 18.96
CA ARG A 156 1.19 0.57 19.25
C ARG A 156 2.11 1.30 20.22
N ARG A 157 2.26 2.61 20.07
CA ARG A 157 3.06 3.43 21.00
C ARG A 157 2.43 3.46 22.40
N ALA A 158 1.12 3.65 22.49
CA ALA A 158 0.39 3.59 23.76
C ALA A 158 0.53 2.21 24.41
N ALA A 159 0.33 1.12 23.67
CA ALA A 159 0.48 -0.25 24.17
C ALA A 159 1.85 -0.49 24.83
N ARG A 160 2.94 0.03 24.22
CA ARG A 160 4.29 -0.07 24.79
C ARG A 160 4.40 0.65 26.13
N TRP A 161 3.94 1.90 26.22
CA TRP A 161 4.01 2.67 27.46
C TRP A 161 3.11 2.12 28.57
N VAL A 162 1.90 1.65 28.22
CA VAL A 162 1.01 0.96 29.17
C VAL A 162 1.66 -0.34 29.66
N GLY A 163 2.33 -1.09 28.78
CA GLY A 163 3.09 -2.29 29.17
C GLY A 163 4.25 -1.99 30.12
N VAL A 164 4.98 -0.89 29.90
CA VAL A 164 6.02 -0.41 30.85
C VAL A 164 5.39 -0.08 32.21
N GLY A 165 4.23 0.58 32.23
CA GLY A 165 3.48 0.84 33.47
C GLY A 165 3.08 -0.44 34.21
N ALA A 166 2.60 -1.45 33.49
CA ALA A 166 2.29 -2.76 34.08
C ALA A 166 3.53 -3.41 34.71
N ALA A 167 4.68 -3.37 34.02
CA ALA A 167 5.94 -3.91 34.56
C ALA A 167 6.39 -3.18 35.84
N ALA A 168 6.25 -1.84 35.88
CA ALA A 168 6.56 -1.06 37.07
C ALA A 168 5.66 -1.42 38.25
N LEU A 169 4.35 -1.58 38.04
CA LEU A 169 3.41 -2.00 39.07
C LEU A 169 3.73 -3.41 39.59
N THR A 170 4.11 -4.34 38.71
CA THR A 170 4.57 -5.69 39.11
C THR A 170 5.81 -5.60 39.99
N ALA A 171 6.79 -4.77 39.63
CA ALA A 171 8.01 -4.59 40.42
C ALA A 171 7.71 -4.02 41.83
N LEU A 172 6.81 -3.03 41.91
CA LEU A 172 6.36 -2.48 43.19
C LEU A 172 5.62 -3.51 44.04
N GLY A 173 4.71 -4.29 43.43
CA GLY A 173 4.01 -5.39 44.10
C GLY A 173 4.97 -6.46 44.63
N ALA A 174 5.98 -6.83 43.85
CA ALA A 174 7.02 -7.77 44.24
C ALA A 174 7.89 -7.24 45.39
N GLY A 175 8.28 -5.95 45.35
CA GLY A 175 8.98 -5.30 46.45
C GLY A 175 8.17 -5.32 47.75
N ALA A 176 6.88 -4.98 47.67
CA ALA A 176 5.97 -5.04 48.82
C ALA A 176 5.81 -6.47 49.35
N ALA A 177 5.72 -7.48 48.48
CA ALA A 177 5.65 -8.88 48.87
C ALA A 177 6.94 -9.34 49.57
N GLY A 178 8.11 -8.96 49.04
CA GLY A 178 9.41 -9.22 49.64
C GLY A 178 9.51 -8.60 51.03
N TRP A 179 9.08 -7.35 51.19
CA TRP A 179 9.05 -6.69 52.49
C TRP A 179 8.08 -7.36 53.48
N ALA A 180 6.92 -7.80 53.01
CA ALA A 180 5.98 -8.58 53.81
C ALA A 180 6.59 -9.92 54.28
N ALA A 181 7.44 -10.55 53.47
CA ALA A 181 8.14 -11.78 53.83
C ALA A 181 9.17 -11.52 54.95
N VAL A 182 9.95 -10.43 54.85
CA VAL A 182 10.88 -10.01 55.91
C VAL A 182 10.16 -9.76 57.24
N GLN A 183 8.99 -9.10 57.21
CA GLN A 183 8.20 -8.87 58.43
C GLN A 183 7.60 -10.17 58.99
N ALA A 184 7.31 -11.16 58.13
CA ALA A 184 6.80 -12.46 58.57
C ALA A 184 7.86 -13.26 59.33
N GLU A 185 9.11 -13.22 58.89
CA GLU A 185 10.25 -13.88 59.54
C GLU A 185 10.48 -13.31 60.96
N ARG A 186 10.49 -11.98 61.09
CA ARG A 186 10.57 -11.31 62.41
C ARG A 186 9.47 -11.74 63.36
N ALA A 187 8.23 -11.87 62.86
CA ALA A 187 7.10 -12.30 63.67
C ALA A 187 7.19 -13.78 64.08
N SER A 188 7.74 -14.66 63.23
CA SER A 188 7.96 -16.07 63.57
C SER A 188 9.07 -16.26 64.60
N ASP A 189 10.15 -15.51 64.49
CA ASP A 189 11.27 -15.57 65.44
C ASP A 189 10.82 -15.17 66.85
N LEU A 190 10.07 -14.06 66.94
CA LEU A 190 9.47 -13.61 68.20
C LEU A 190 8.52 -14.66 68.77
N ARG A 191 7.67 -15.27 67.95
CA ARG A 191 6.76 -16.34 68.40
C ARG A 191 7.53 -17.58 68.90
N GLY A 192 8.65 -17.93 68.26
CA GLY A 192 9.48 -19.06 68.66
C GLY A 192 10.09 -18.86 70.05
N VAL A 193 10.72 -17.70 70.28
CA VAL A 193 11.30 -17.35 71.58
C VAL A 193 10.22 -17.29 72.67
N LEU A 194 9.06 -16.70 72.37
CA LEU A 194 7.99 -16.47 73.33
C LEU A 194 7.08 -17.69 73.56
N SER A 195 7.31 -18.81 72.86
CA SER A 195 6.65 -20.09 73.16
C SER A 195 7.19 -20.76 74.44
N THR A 196 8.32 -20.27 74.95
CA THR A 196 9.03 -20.85 76.10
C THR A 196 8.78 -20.12 77.42
N ARG A 197 8.15 -18.94 77.39
CA ARG A 197 7.87 -18.13 78.58
C ARG A 197 6.65 -17.21 78.40
N PRO A 198 6.07 -16.66 79.50
CA PRO A 198 4.96 -15.71 79.41
C PRO A 198 5.35 -14.41 78.69
N TRP A 199 4.36 -13.79 78.04
CA TRP A 199 4.51 -12.56 77.25
C TRP A 199 4.67 -11.33 78.15
N THR A 200 5.59 -10.43 77.79
CA THR A 200 5.63 -9.06 78.34
C THR A 200 4.90 -8.08 77.42
N GLU A 201 4.42 -6.94 77.95
CA GLU A 201 3.67 -5.94 77.17
C GLU A 201 4.47 -5.37 76.00
N ALA A 202 5.78 -5.11 76.19
CA ALA A 202 6.65 -4.60 75.13
C ALA A 202 6.83 -5.60 73.96
N GLU A 203 6.86 -6.90 74.27
CA GLU A 203 6.97 -7.97 73.29
C GLU A 203 5.68 -8.17 72.51
N LEU A 204 4.53 -8.05 73.19
CA LEU A 204 3.21 -8.06 72.55
C LEU A 204 3.08 -6.92 71.55
N GLY A 205 3.52 -5.70 71.93
CA GLY A 205 3.57 -4.54 71.05
C GLY A 205 4.41 -4.80 69.80
N THR A 206 5.67 -5.22 69.99
CA THR A 206 6.60 -5.51 68.88
C THR A 206 6.07 -6.58 67.92
N TYR A 207 5.45 -7.64 68.45
CA TYR A 207 4.81 -8.67 67.64
C TYR A 207 3.58 -8.13 66.89
N SER A 208 2.76 -7.31 67.54
CA SER A 208 1.59 -6.69 66.90
C SER A 208 1.98 -5.77 65.74
N ASP A 209 3.03 -4.97 65.90
CA ASP A 209 3.59 -4.09 64.87
C ASP A 209 4.13 -4.89 63.68
N ALA A 210 4.85 -5.99 63.94
CA ALA A 210 5.34 -6.88 62.88
C ALA A 210 4.20 -7.55 62.11
N ARG A 211 3.14 -7.98 62.81
CA ARG A 211 1.95 -8.60 62.21
C ARG A 211 1.17 -7.60 61.37
N ASP A 212 0.93 -6.41 61.89
CA ASP A 212 0.14 -5.38 61.22
C ASP A 212 0.93 -4.82 60.02
N GLY A 213 2.24 -4.63 60.18
CA GLY A 213 3.15 -4.32 59.08
C GLY A 213 3.09 -5.37 57.96
N ARG A 214 3.16 -6.66 58.29
CA ARG A 214 3.00 -7.75 57.29
C ARG A 214 1.66 -7.64 56.55
N ALA A 215 0.57 -7.37 57.26
CA ALA A 215 -0.76 -7.27 56.67
C ALA A 215 -0.84 -6.08 55.68
N THR A 216 -0.29 -4.92 56.05
CA THR A 216 -0.22 -3.73 55.18
C THR A 216 0.57 -4.00 53.91
N TRP A 217 1.79 -4.53 54.04
CA TRP A 217 2.66 -4.80 52.88
C TRP A 217 2.11 -5.90 51.97
N ARG A 218 1.44 -6.92 52.54
CA ARG A 218 0.71 -7.92 51.75
C ARG A 218 -0.45 -7.30 50.98
N GLY A 219 -1.21 -6.38 51.59
CA GLY A 219 -2.28 -5.64 50.92
C GLY A 219 -1.76 -4.81 49.75
N LEU A 220 -0.65 -4.09 49.95
CA LEU A 220 0.03 -3.33 48.89
C LEU A 220 0.52 -4.24 47.75
N ALA A 221 1.08 -5.41 48.08
CA ALA A 221 1.50 -6.38 47.08
C ALA A 221 0.33 -6.86 46.22
N ILE A 222 -0.77 -7.29 46.86
CA ILE A 222 -1.97 -7.76 46.17
C ILE A 222 -2.56 -6.65 45.29
N GLY A 223 -2.68 -5.43 45.82
CA GLY A 223 -3.17 -4.27 45.07
C GLY A 223 -2.28 -3.96 43.87
N GLY A 224 -0.96 -3.92 44.07
CA GLY A 224 0.02 -3.69 43.00
C GLY A 224 -0.06 -4.74 41.89
N PHE A 225 -0.10 -6.02 42.25
CA PHE A 225 -0.24 -7.10 41.27
C PHE A 225 -1.58 -7.09 40.54
N ALA A 226 -2.69 -6.81 41.23
CA ALA A 226 -4.00 -6.69 40.61
C ALA A 226 -4.03 -5.54 39.60
N SER A 227 -3.51 -4.37 39.97
CA SER A 227 -3.39 -3.23 39.05
C SER A 227 -2.46 -3.53 37.87
N ALA A 228 -1.35 -4.23 38.10
CA ALA A 228 -0.43 -4.65 37.05
C ALA A 228 -1.12 -5.59 36.05
N ALA A 229 -1.90 -6.56 36.52
CA ALA A 229 -2.63 -7.50 35.67
C ALA A 229 -3.64 -6.80 34.77
N VAL A 230 -4.44 -5.88 35.33
CA VAL A 230 -5.40 -5.08 34.54
C VAL A 230 -4.67 -4.22 33.50
N THR A 231 -3.58 -3.55 33.91
CA THR A 231 -2.79 -2.69 33.01
C THR A 231 -2.14 -3.51 31.88
N ALA A 232 -1.63 -4.71 32.19
CA ALA A 232 -1.08 -5.62 31.20
C ALA A 232 -2.15 -6.10 30.20
N ALA A 233 -3.37 -6.39 30.67
CA ALA A 233 -4.48 -6.76 29.80
C ALA A 233 -4.84 -5.64 28.82
N VAL A 234 -4.87 -4.37 29.28
CA VAL A 234 -5.10 -3.21 28.42
C VAL A 234 -3.97 -3.05 27.39
N ALA A 235 -2.71 -3.18 27.82
CA ALA A 235 -1.56 -3.14 26.91
C ALA A 235 -1.65 -4.24 25.83
N GLY A 236 -2.02 -5.46 26.22
CA GLY A 236 -2.22 -6.60 25.33
C GLY A 236 -3.35 -6.36 24.32
N TRP A 237 -4.50 -5.85 24.78
CA TRP A 237 -5.62 -5.51 23.89
C TRP A 237 -5.23 -4.44 22.86
N LEU A 238 -4.58 -3.35 23.30
CA LEU A 238 -4.06 -2.32 22.39
C LEU A 238 -3.06 -2.90 21.40
N TRP A 239 -2.31 -3.94 21.77
CA TRP A 239 -1.32 -4.56 20.90
C TRP A 239 -1.94 -5.42 19.80
N ILE A 240 -2.93 -6.24 20.15
CA ILE A 240 -3.52 -7.25 19.26
C ILE A 240 -4.44 -6.60 18.22
N ASP A 241 -5.25 -5.64 18.65
CA ASP A 241 -6.29 -5.01 17.83
C ASP A 241 -5.75 -3.90 16.89
N ASP A 242 -4.44 -3.68 16.88
CA ASP A 242 -3.80 -2.72 15.98
C ASP A 242 -3.53 -3.30 14.59
N VAL A 243 -4.61 -3.55 13.85
CA VAL A 243 -4.60 -4.10 12.48
C VAL A 243 -5.14 -3.04 11.52
N PRO A 244 -4.31 -2.48 10.62
CA PRO A 244 -4.79 -1.53 9.61
C PRO A 244 -5.62 -2.27 8.55
N ARG A 245 -6.65 -1.61 8.02
CA ARG A 245 -7.51 -2.13 6.94
C ARG A 245 -7.51 -1.16 5.75
N PRO A 246 -7.54 -1.67 4.50
CA PRO A 246 -7.82 -0.83 3.35
C PRO A 246 -9.22 -0.24 3.48
N ARG A 247 -9.39 0.99 3.01
CA ARG A 247 -10.72 1.59 2.90
C ARG A 247 -11.45 0.98 1.70
N PRO A 248 -12.77 0.73 1.80
CA PRO A 248 -13.57 0.36 0.65
C PRO A 248 -13.58 1.47 -0.41
#